data_AF-A0A921ZT84-F1
#
_entry.id   AF-A0A921ZT84-F1
#
_cell.length_a   1.000
_cell.length_b   1.000
_cell.length_c   1.000
_cell.angle_alpha   90.00
_cell.angle_beta   90.00
_cell.angle_gamma   90.00
#
_symmetry.space_group_name_H-M   'P 1'
#
loop_
_entity.id
_entity.type
_entity.pdbx_description
1 polymer ?
#
loop_
_entity_poly.entity_id
_entity_poly.type
_entity_poly.pdbx_seq_one_letter_code
_entity_poly.pdbx_strand_id
1 'polypeptide(L)'
;MNREKNISSTNSKSSGSSDQAGSSVSNLANGKDKQLPSFWVPSQLPDAKVTKIEKPDATVYCPISGKPLKMKDLIEIKWTLVNDPDDKKSLIIKENRYMCPVTHDILSNAVPCAVIRTTGHVVTMECVEKVIKKDWLHPLTGEKLKEKDIIPLQRGGTGYALTNQNLEGKNERPVLQA
;
A
#
# COMPACT_ATOMS: atom_id res chain seq x y z
N MET A 1 -31.02 -6.48 -5.20
CA MET A 1 -30.78 -7.79 -5.83
C MET A 1 -31.80 -8.79 -5.32
N ASN A 2 -32.67 -9.27 -6.21
CA ASN A 2 -33.74 -10.21 -5.93
C ASN A 2 -33.17 -11.59 -5.57
N ARG A 3 -33.64 -12.19 -4.47
CA ARG A 3 -33.37 -13.60 -4.15
C ARG A 3 -34.31 -14.47 -4.98
N GLU A 4 -33.71 -15.31 -5.82
CA GLU A 4 -34.40 -16.27 -6.67
C GLU A 4 -35.16 -17.29 -5.80
N LYS A 5 -36.43 -17.52 -6.12
CA LYS A 5 -37.28 -18.52 -5.46
C LYS A 5 -36.93 -19.88 -6.04
N ASN A 6 -36.35 -20.76 -5.24
CA ASN A 6 -36.04 -22.12 -5.65
C ASN A 6 -37.34 -22.92 -5.87
N ILE A 7 -37.37 -23.62 -7.00
CA ILE A 7 -38.46 -24.40 -7.56
C ILE A 7 -38.63 -25.69 -6.75
N SER A 8 -39.74 -25.79 -6.02
CA SER A 8 -40.29 -27.06 -5.55
C SER A 8 -41.80 -26.92 -5.37
N SER A 9 -42.51 -26.82 -6.50
CA SER A 9 -43.87 -27.37 -6.64
C SER A 9 -43.78 -28.88 -6.40
N THR A 10 -44.68 -29.59 -5.72
CA THR A 10 -46.15 -29.50 -5.77
C THR A 10 -46.70 -30.30 -4.58
N ASN A 11 -47.78 -29.80 -3.97
CA ASN A 11 -48.50 -30.47 -2.89
C ASN A 11 -49.22 -31.74 -3.40
N SER A 12 -48.76 -32.92 -2.99
CA SER A 12 -49.52 -34.18 -3.09
C SER A 12 -49.70 -34.78 -1.69
N LYS A 13 -50.91 -34.62 -1.14
CA LYS A 13 -51.39 -35.40 0.00
C LYS A 13 -51.54 -36.85 -0.46
N SER A 14 -50.89 -37.79 0.23
CA SER A 14 -51.33 -39.19 0.26
C SER A 14 -51.09 -39.79 1.64
N SER A 15 -52.15 -40.44 2.09
CA SER A 15 -52.41 -41.15 3.34
C SER A 15 -51.29 -42.09 3.81
N GLY A 16 -51.22 -42.27 5.13
CA GLY A 16 -50.21 -43.08 5.79
C GLY A 16 -50.35 -44.60 5.58
N SER A 17 -49.23 -45.26 5.86
CA SER A 17 -49.16 -46.62 6.37
C SER A 17 -47.82 -46.77 7.10
N SER A 18 -47.90 -47.21 8.35
CA SER A 18 -46.78 -47.77 9.12
C SER A 18 -46.18 -48.96 8.38
N ASP A 19 -44.85 -49.03 8.23
CA ASP A 19 -44.10 -50.27 8.43
C ASP A 19 -42.58 -50.12 8.22
N GLN A 20 -41.85 -50.85 9.08
CA GLN A 20 -40.44 -51.29 8.96
C GLN A 20 -39.35 -50.20 8.97
N ALA A 21 -38.75 -50.03 10.16
CA ALA A 21 -37.46 -49.38 10.34
C ALA A 21 -36.33 -50.25 9.75
N GLY A 22 -36.20 -50.26 8.43
CA GLY A 22 -34.93 -50.55 7.77
C GLY A 22 -33.96 -49.43 8.12
N SER A 23 -32.76 -49.75 8.59
CA SER A 23 -31.72 -48.78 8.95
C SER A 23 -31.26 -48.01 7.71
N SER A 24 -32.03 -47.02 7.31
CA SER A 24 -31.70 -46.09 6.25
C SER A 24 -30.48 -45.29 6.68
N VAL A 25 -29.37 -45.45 5.97
CA VAL A 25 -28.14 -44.67 6.08
C VAL A 25 -28.30 -43.24 5.55
N SER A 26 -29.53 -42.73 5.45
CA SER A 26 -29.78 -41.37 5.00
C SER A 26 -29.71 -40.38 6.17
N ASN A 27 -28.93 -39.32 6.00
CA ASN A 27 -28.84 -38.21 6.95
C ASN A 27 -30.09 -37.30 6.93
N LEU A 28 -31.17 -37.70 6.27
CA LEU A 28 -32.40 -36.91 6.07
C LEU A 28 -33.41 -37.10 7.22
N ALA A 29 -33.34 -38.21 7.96
CA ALA A 29 -34.19 -38.41 9.13
C ALA A 29 -33.70 -37.55 10.32
N ASN A 30 -34.64 -36.99 11.10
CA ASN A 30 -34.44 -36.12 12.27
C ASN A 30 -34.16 -34.62 11.99
N GLY A 31 -34.74 -34.03 10.95
CA GLY A 31 -34.74 -32.56 10.77
C GLY A 31 -33.40 -31.98 10.27
N LYS A 32 -32.55 -32.84 9.71
CA LYS A 32 -31.29 -32.50 9.04
C LYS A 32 -31.46 -32.38 7.52
N ASP A 33 -32.69 -32.40 7.02
CA ASP A 33 -33.08 -32.19 5.62
C ASP A 33 -32.54 -30.88 5.02
N LYS A 34 -32.37 -29.85 5.86
CA LYS A 34 -31.83 -28.54 5.46
C LYS A 34 -30.31 -28.43 5.54
N GLN A 35 -29.63 -29.37 6.20
CA GLN A 35 -28.18 -29.41 6.33
C GLN A 35 -27.64 -30.42 5.32
N LEU A 36 -27.31 -29.95 4.12
CA LEU A 36 -26.57 -30.75 3.14
C LEU A 36 -25.07 -30.52 3.34
N PRO A 37 -24.34 -31.39 4.05
CA PRO A 37 -22.90 -31.28 4.16
C PRO A 37 -22.28 -31.60 2.80
N SER A 38 -21.89 -30.57 2.06
CA SER A 38 -21.14 -30.75 0.82
C SER A 38 -19.65 -30.67 1.10
N PHE A 39 -18.97 -31.80 0.89
CA PHE A 39 -17.52 -31.90 1.08
C PHE A 39 -16.74 -30.91 0.19
N TRP A 40 -17.28 -30.58 -0.99
CA TRP A 40 -16.67 -29.65 -1.94
C TRP A 40 -16.86 -28.18 -1.60
N VAL A 41 -17.65 -27.84 -0.56
CA VAL A 41 -17.83 -26.46 -0.12
C VAL A 41 -16.93 -26.21 1.09
N PRO A 42 -15.91 -25.35 0.97
CA PRO A 42 -14.94 -25.11 2.05
C PRO A 42 -15.56 -24.66 3.39
N SER A 43 -16.76 -24.08 3.37
CA SER A 43 -17.48 -23.63 4.57
C SER A 43 -18.34 -24.71 5.24
N GLN A 44 -18.45 -25.91 4.66
CA GLN A 44 -19.30 -27.01 5.15
C GLN A 44 -18.51 -28.28 5.53
N LEU A 45 -17.19 -28.23 5.45
CA LEU A 45 -16.34 -29.30 5.96
C LEU A 45 -16.53 -29.46 7.48
N PRO A 46 -16.44 -30.67 8.05
CA PRO A 46 -16.56 -30.88 9.49
C PRO A 46 -15.47 -30.16 10.30
N ASP A 47 -14.33 -29.86 9.67
CA ASP A 47 -13.21 -29.08 10.24
C ASP A 47 -13.26 -27.59 9.84
N ALA A 48 -14.28 -27.16 9.08
CA ALA A 48 -14.47 -25.76 8.72
C ALA A 48 -14.93 -24.97 9.95
N LYS A 49 -13.98 -24.43 10.71
CA LYS A 49 -14.26 -23.30 11.59
C LYS A 49 -14.83 -22.18 10.73
N VAL A 50 -16.06 -21.77 11.01
CA VAL A 50 -16.65 -20.54 10.48
C VAL A 50 -15.67 -19.42 10.80
N THR A 51 -14.91 -18.98 9.80
CA THR A 51 -13.94 -17.91 9.93
C THR A 51 -14.73 -16.66 10.30
N LYS A 52 -14.63 -16.25 11.56
CA LYS A 52 -15.14 -14.94 11.99
C LYS A 52 -14.32 -13.91 11.26
N ILE A 53 -14.88 -13.36 10.19
CA ILE A 53 -14.25 -12.28 9.44
C ILE A 53 -14.18 -11.09 10.39
N GLU A 54 -12.98 -10.82 10.89
CA GLU A 54 -12.74 -9.66 11.72
C GLU A 54 -12.90 -8.40 10.87
N LYS A 55 -13.46 -7.35 11.48
CA LYS A 55 -13.61 -6.08 10.77
C LYS A 55 -12.22 -5.61 10.35
N PRO A 56 -12.01 -5.27 9.07
CA PRO A 56 -10.73 -4.75 8.63
C PRO A 56 -10.39 -3.50 9.43
N ASP A 57 -9.10 -3.34 9.72
CA ASP A 57 -8.61 -2.15 10.41
C ASP A 57 -9.01 -0.90 9.62
N ALA A 58 -9.58 0.08 10.32
CA ALA A 58 -10.01 1.34 9.74
C ALA A 58 -8.86 2.34 9.57
N THR A 59 -7.70 2.05 10.15
CA THR A 59 -6.54 2.93 10.06
C THR A 59 -5.79 2.71 8.75
N VAL A 60 -5.50 3.81 8.06
CA VAL A 60 -4.73 3.80 6.81
C VAL A 60 -3.25 3.87 7.17
N TYR A 61 -2.46 2.93 6.65
CA TYR A 61 -1.03 2.87 6.90
C TYR A 61 -0.22 3.32 5.67
N CYS A 62 0.95 3.91 5.91
CA CYS A 62 1.91 4.23 4.88
C CYS A 62 2.48 2.94 4.27
N PRO A 63 2.46 2.76 2.93
CA PRO A 63 2.86 1.51 2.27
C PRO A 63 4.36 1.19 2.43
N ILE A 64 5.19 2.18 2.74
CA ILE A 64 6.65 2.03 2.87
C ILE A 64 7.05 1.86 4.34
N SER A 65 6.39 2.56 5.27
CA SER A 65 6.82 2.63 6.67
C SER A 65 5.88 1.92 7.66
N GLY A 66 4.69 1.52 7.24
CA GLY A 66 3.68 0.92 8.11
C GLY A 66 3.14 1.87 9.20
N LYS A 67 3.48 3.16 9.15
CA LYS A 67 2.99 4.16 10.13
C LYS A 67 1.56 4.60 9.79
N PRO A 68 0.71 4.90 10.79
CA PRO A 68 -0.62 5.41 10.54
C PRO A 68 -0.54 6.78 9.85
N LEU A 69 -1.29 6.96 8.77
CA LEU A 69 -1.26 8.13 7.91
C LEU A 69 -2.61 8.85 7.97
N LYS A 70 -2.59 10.16 8.30
CA LYS A 70 -3.78 11.01 8.29
C LYS A 70 -3.70 12.01 7.14
N MET A 71 -4.85 12.47 6.68
CA MET A 71 -4.93 13.50 5.62
C MET A 71 -4.12 14.77 5.95
N LYS A 72 -4.02 15.12 7.24
CA LYS A 72 -3.26 16.29 7.72
C LYS A 72 -1.75 16.15 7.57
N ASP A 73 -1.26 14.91 7.46
CA ASP A 73 0.17 14.61 7.32
C ASP A 73 0.59 14.58 5.85
N LEU A 74 -0.37 14.65 4.92
CA LEU A 74 -0.10 14.73 3.48
C LEU A 74 0.25 16.16 3.11
N ILE A 75 1.36 16.29 2.38
CA ILE A 75 1.88 17.57 1.92
C ILE A 75 1.79 17.55 0.40
N GLU A 76 1.18 18.59 -0.16
CA GLU A 76 1.18 18.77 -1.61
C GLU A 76 2.59 19.15 -2.07
N ILE A 77 3.14 18.42 -3.03
CA ILE A 77 4.51 18.65 -3.52
C ILE A 77 4.45 19.51 -4.78
N LYS A 78 5.13 20.66 -4.74
CA LYS A 78 5.24 21.61 -5.85
C LYS A 78 6.63 21.53 -6.49
N TRP A 79 6.66 20.96 -7.68
CA TRP A 79 7.87 20.86 -8.49
C TRP A 79 8.02 22.07 -9.42
N THR A 80 9.21 22.65 -9.47
CA THR A 80 9.56 23.68 -10.44
C THR A 80 10.10 23.04 -11.72
N LEU A 81 9.49 23.37 -12.85
CA LEU A 81 9.85 22.85 -14.16
C LEU A 81 11.11 23.54 -14.69
N VAL A 82 11.96 22.79 -15.38
CA VAL A 82 13.11 23.35 -16.12
C VAL A 82 12.58 24.08 -17.35
N ASN A 83 13.00 25.33 -17.54
CA ASN A 83 12.65 26.13 -18.72
C ASN A 83 13.81 26.13 -19.74
N ASP A 84 13.96 25.02 -20.45
CA ASP A 84 14.91 24.93 -21.57
C ASP A 84 14.19 25.32 -22.88
N PRO A 85 14.62 26.41 -23.55
CA PRO A 85 13.98 26.88 -24.79
C PRO A 85 14.19 25.92 -25.98
N ASP A 86 15.24 25.11 -25.93
CA ASP A 86 15.63 24.22 -27.04
C ASP A 86 14.90 22.88 -27.02
N ASP A 87 14.45 22.40 -25.86
CA ASP A 87 13.81 21.09 -25.73
C ASP A 87 12.29 21.24 -25.72
N LYS A 88 11.66 21.23 -26.91
CA LYS A 88 10.19 21.30 -27.07
C LYS A 88 9.49 19.95 -26.83
N LYS A 89 10.22 18.94 -26.36
CA LYS A 89 9.68 17.60 -26.10
C LYS A 89 8.71 17.62 -24.93
N SER A 90 7.74 16.70 -24.94
CA SER A 90 6.82 16.52 -23.81
C SER A 90 7.60 16.21 -22.52
N LEU A 91 7.09 16.67 -21.38
CA LEU A 91 7.74 16.55 -20.07
C LEU A 91 8.17 15.12 -19.73
N ILE A 92 7.49 14.10 -20.26
CA ILE A 92 7.76 12.68 -19.96
C ILE A 92 9.06 12.22 -20.62
N ILE A 93 9.38 12.74 -21.81
CA ILE A 93 10.54 12.35 -22.62
C ILE A 93 11.79 13.12 -22.21
N LYS A 94 11.63 14.31 -21.61
CA LYS A 94 12.76 15.10 -21.13
C LYS A 94 13.51 14.35 -20.03
N GLU A 95 14.83 14.25 -20.18
CA GLU A 95 15.72 13.68 -19.17
C GLU A 95 15.75 14.59 -17.92
N ASN A 96 15.79 15.91 -18.15
CA ASN A 96 15.81 16.93 -17.11
C ASN A 96 14.44 17.61 -17.03
N ARG A 97 13.63 17.24 -16.03
CA ARG A 97 12.23 17.70 -15.90
C ARG A 97 12.05 18.80 -14.86
N TYR A 98 12.77 18.68 -13.76
CA TYR A 98 12.57 19.51 -12.57
C TYR A 98 13.88 20.14 -12.13
N MET A 99 13.78 21.36 -11.59
CA MET A 99 14.90 22.09 -11.02
C MET A 99 14.59 22.57 -9.61
N CYS A 100 15.63 22.85 -8.84
CA CYS A 100 15.53 23.54 -7.56
C CYS A 100 15.09 25.01 -7.78
N PRO A 101 14.12 25.54 -7.03
CA PRO A 101 13.65 26.92 -7.21
C PRO A 101 14.64 27.99 -6.71
N VAL A 102 15.67 27.60 -5.96
CA VAL A 102 16.64 28.54 -5.37
C VAL A 102 17.96 28.51 -6.13
N THR A 103 18.51 27.30 -6.35
CA THR A 103 19.80 27.14 -7.00
C THR A 103 19.68 26.94 -8.51
N HIS A 104 18.48 26.67 -9.02
CA HIS A 104 18.24 26.26 -10.41
C HIS A 104 19.01 25.01 -10.84
N ASP A 105 19.51 24.23 -9.88
CA ASP A 105 20.12 22.93 -10.17
C ASP A 105 19.07 21.92 -10.62
N ILE A 106 19.42 21.09 -11.59
CA ILE A 106 18.57 20.02 -12.08
C ILE A 106 18.40 18.94 -11.00
N LEU A 107 17.16 18.59 -10.69
CA LEU A 107 16.82 17.54 -9.74
C LEU A 107 16.89 16.18 -10.43
N SER A 108 17.97 15.44 -10.16
CA SER A 108 18.19 14.07 -10.61
C SER A 108 18.16 13.09 -9.43
N ASN A 109 18.02 11.79 -9.69
CA ASN A 109 17.99 10.74 -8.65
C ASN A 109 19.26 10.69 -7.78
N ALA A 110 20.39 11.18 -8.31
CA ALA A 110 21.65 11.25 -7.58
C ALA A 110 21.69 12.41 -6.55
N VAL A 111 20.93 13.48 -6.80
CA VAL A 111 20.99 14.71 -6.02
C VAL A 111 20.12 14.56 -4.76
N PRO A 112 20.69 14.72 -3.55
CA PRO A 112 19.88 14.71 -2.34
C PRO A 112 18.93 15.91 -2.31
N CYS A 113 17.65 15.62 -2.12
CA CYS A 113 16.60 16.63 -2.10
C CYS A 113 15.82 16.57 -0.77
N ALA A 114 15.23 17.69 -0.38
CA ALA A 114 14.29 17.79 0.72
C ALA A 114 13.04 18.58 0.30
N VAL A 115 11.92 18.25 0.93
CA VAL A 115 10.67 19.00 0.81
C VAL A 115 10.52 19.90 2.03
N ILE A 116 10.11 21.13 1.79
CA ILE A 116 9.69 22.05 2.85
C ILE A 116 8.21 21.82 3.11
N ARG A 117 7.83 21.40 4.34
CA ARG A 117 6.46 21.05 4.69
C ARG A 117 5.44 22.17 4.48
N THR A 118 5.81 23.42 4.78
CA THR A 118 4.85 24.53 4.78
C THR A 118 4.35 24.87 3.38
N THR A 119 5.25 24.89 2.39
CA THR A 119 4.96 25.32 1.02
C THR A 119 4.90 24.17 0.01
N GLY A 120 5.50 23.03 0.34
CA GLY A 120 5.61 21.88 -0.54
C GLY A 120 6.71 21.98 -1.60
N HIS A 121 7.57 23.00 -1.55
CA HIS A 121 8.66 23.16 -2.51
C HIS A 121 9.78 22.14 -2.28
N VAL A 122 10.28 21.59 -3.38
CA VAL A 122 11.43 20.67 -3.39
C VAL A 122 12.71 21.47 -3.59
N VAL A 123 13.64 21.33 -2.66
CA VAL A 123 14.95 22.01 -2.68
C VAL A 123 16.07 20.99 -2.55
N THR A 124 17.27 21.33 -3.03
CA THR A 124 18.46 20.51 -2.81
C THR A 124 18.88 20.55 -1.34
N MET A 125 19.46 19.46 -0.84
CA MET A 125 20.01 19.43 0.52
C MET A 125 21.12 20.47 0.73
N GLU A 126 21.86 20.81 -0.33
CA GLU A 126 22.84 21.90 -0.27
C GLU A 126 22.19 23.24 0.06
N CYS A 127 21.05 23.54 -0.56
CA CYS A 127 20.30 24.76 -0.27
C CYS A 127 19.79 24.75 1.19
N VAL A 128 19.36 23.60 1.68
CA VAL A 128 18.95 23.45 3.08
C VAL A 128 20.10 23.79 4.03
N GLU A 129 21.29 23.23 3.77
CA GLU A 129 22.44 23.38 4.65
C GLU A 129 23.08 24.77 4.59
N LYS A 130 23.20 25.34 3.38
CA LYS A 130 23.92 26.61 3.18
C LYS A 130 23.04 27.84 3.38
N VAL A 131 21.73 27.75 3.13
CA VAL A 131 20.80 28.89 3.17
C VAL A 131 19.81 28.73 4.32
N ILE A 132 19.03 27.66 4.33
CA ILE A 132 17.90 27.51 5.28
C ILE A 132 18.39 27.35 6.73
N LYS A 133 19.45 26.58 6.97
CA LYS A 133 19.99 26.39 8.33
C LYS A 133 20.60 27.65 8.95
N LYS A 134 20.97 28.65 8.14
CA LYS A 134 21.53 29.92 8.65
C LYS A 134 20.43 30.82 9.18
N ASP A 135 19.40 31.03 8.37
CA ASP A 135 18.38 32.05 8.67
C ASP A 135 17.07 31.45 9.21
N TRP A 136 16.87 30.14 9.12
CA TRP A 136 15.62 29.44 9.45
C TRP A 136 14.38 30.06 8.80
N LEU A 137 14.56 30.52 7.56
CA LEU A 137 13.54 31.15 6.74
C LEU A 137 13.40 30.42 5.41
N HIS A 138 12.19 30.44 4.87
CA HIS A 138 11.92 29.90 3.56
C HIS A 138 12.54 30.82 2.49
N PRO A 139 13.34 30.29 1.55
CA PRO A 139 14.10 31.09 0.58
C PRO A 139 13.27 31.78 -0.53
N LEU A 140 11.94 31.64 -0.52
CA LEU A 140 11.04 32.15 -1.57
C LEU A 140 9.90 32.96 -0.95
N THR A 141 9.29 32.41 0.11
CA THR A 141 8.15 33.04 0.80
C THR A 141 8.56 33.82 2.04
N GLY A 142 9.77 33.61 2.58
CA GLY A 142 10.23 34.25 3.82
C GLY A 142 9.54 33.75 5.10
N GLU A 143 8.82 32.63 5.03
CA GLU A 143 8.18 32.04 6.21
C GLU A 143 9.20 31.43 7.18
N LYS A 144 8.93 31.48 8.49
CA LYS A 144 9.78 30.86 9.51
C LYS A 144 9.69 29.33 9.43
N LEU A 145 10.84 28.68 9.31
CA LEU A 145 10.98 27.23 9.23
C LEU A 145 11.54 26.66 10.52
N LYS A 146 11.12 25.46 10.90
CA LYS A 146 11.74 24.65 11.96
C LYS A 146 12.42 23.45 11.33
N GLU A 147 13.34 22.83 12.08
CA GLU A 147 14.02 21.61 11.62
C GLU A 147 13.05 20.49 11.25
N LYS A 148 11.94 20.39 12.00
CA LYS A 148 10.89 19.42 11.72
C LYS A 148 10.22 19.64 10.36
N ASP A 149 10.19 20.86 9.84
CA ASP A 149 9.54 21.20 8.56
C ASP A 149 10.35 20.74 7.35
N ILE A 150 11.62 20.36 7.54
CA ILE A 150 12.48 19.86 6.50
C ILE A 150 12.34 18.34 6.46
N ILE A 151 11.80 17.82 5.35
CA ILE A 151 11.61 16.39 5.14
C ILE A 151 12.59 15.94 4.06
N PRO A 152 13.69 15.25 4.42
CA PRO A 152 14.62 14.73 3.43
C PRO A 152 13.94 13.62 2.61
N LEU A 153 14.02 13.75 1.29
CA LEU A 153 13.50 12.74 0.37
C LEU A 153 14.45 11.55 0.32
N GLN A 154 13.89 10.35 0.36
CA GLN A 154 14.65 9.12 0.17
C GLN A 154 15.02 9.00 -1.31
N ARG A 155 16.29 8.73 -1.60
CA ARG A 155 16.75 8.52 -2.97
C ARG A 155 16.25 7.16 -3.46
N GLY A 156 15.76 7.12 -4.70
CA GLY A 156 15.31 5.88 -5.32
C GLY A 156 16.50 4.92 -5.54
N GLY A 157 16.37 3.70 -5.03
CA GLY A 157 17.27 2.60 -5.38
C GLY A 157 16.90 2.00 -6.72
N THR A 158 17.89 1.49 -7.44
CA THR A 158 17.62 0.55 -8.54
C THR A 158 17.17 -0.77 -7.91
N GLY A 159 16.24 -1.51 -8.53
CA GLY A 159 15.57 -2.68 -7.92
C GLY A 159 16.47 -3.83 -7.44
N TYR A 160 17.79 -3.71 -7.54
CA TYR A 160 18.80 -4.66 -7.09
C TYR A 160 19.58 -4.21 -5.84
N ALA A 161 19.59 -2.91 -5.51
CA ALA A 161 20.32 -2.39 -4.37
C ALA A 161 19.58 -1.20 -3.73
N LEU A 162 19.38 -1.26 -2.42
CA LEU A 162 18.96 -0.08 -1.67
C LEU A 162 20.12 0.92 -1.63
N THR A 163 19.94 2.06 -2.29
CA THR A 163 20.85 3.20 -2.18
C THR A 163 20.68 3.89 -0.83
N ASN A 164 21.80 4.14 -0.13
CA ASN A 164 21.89 4.87 1.14
C ASN A 164 21.36 4.15 2.39
N GLN A 165 21.22 2.81 2.36
CA GLN A 165 21.17 2.01 3.58
C GLN A 165 22.53 1.36 3.83
N ASN A 166 22.81 0.95 5.07
CA ASN A 166 24.08 0.36 5.51
C ASN A 166 24.36 -0.93 4.70
N LEU A 167 25.04 -0.78 3.55
CA LEU A 167 25.35 -1.90 2.66
C LEU A 167 26.48 -2.72 3.29
N GLU A 168 26.13 -3.92 3.74
CA GLU A 168 27.08 -4.85 4.33
C GLU A 168 27.42 -5.95 3.32
N GLY A 169 28.68 -6.03 2.92
CA GLY A 169 29.19 -7.11 2.08
C GLY A 169 29.70 -8.25 2.97
N LYS A 170 29.00 -9.40 2.99
CA LYS A 170 29.53 -10.63 3.58
C LYS A 170 30.45 -11.31 2.56
N ASN A 171 31.69 -11.54 2.96
CA ASN A 171 32.69 -12.21 2.13
C ASN A 171 32.88 -13.63 2.68
N GLU A 172 32.39 -14.63 1.97
CA GLU A 172 32.59 -16.04 2.32
C GLU A 172 33.79 -16.60 1.56
N ARG A 173 34.75 -17.15 2.32
CA ARG A 173 35.89 -17.87 1.76
C ARG A 173 35.59 -19.37 1.84
N PRO A 174 35.78 -20.16 0.77
CA PRO A 174 35.63 -21.60 0.85
C PRO A 174 36.69 -22.15 1.80
N VAL A 175 36.26 -22.71 2.93
CA VAL A 175 37.11 -23.50 3.82
C VAL A 175 36.94 -24.96 3.43
N LEU A 176 38.01 -25.58 2.94
CA LEU A 176 38.10 -27.04 2.81
C LEU A 176 37.97 -27.63 4.21
N GLN A 177 36.84 -28.29 4.49
CA GLN A 177 36.73 -29.16 5.66
C GLN A 177 37.52 -30.44 5.38
N ALA A 178 38.49 -30.71 6.25
CA ALA A 178 39.29 -31.94 6.26
C ALA A 178 38.48 -33.12 6.82
#